data_AF-A0A7Y9GB87-F1
#
_entry.id   AF-A0A7Y9GB87-F1
#
_cell.length_a   1.000
_cell.length_b   1.000
_cell.length_c   1.000
_cell.angle_alpha   90.00
_cell.angle_beta   90.00
_cell.angle_gamma   90.00
#
_symmetry.space_group_name_H-M   'P 1'
#
loop_
_entity.id
_entity.type
_entity.pdbx_description
1 polymer ?
#
loop_
_entity_poly.entity_id
_entity_poly.type
_entity_poly.pdbx_seq_one_letter_code
_entity_poly.pdbx_strand_id
1 'polypeptide(L)'
;MPNSDERDNSGPQEMAAAPQGAVSEGSAYEGTVSGAPAETAVARMGDPVTVWPCANCGRPVPQPVGAARTVRYCQDNEGACAREARERRDRGRDAPGLTGQVASAWELVERMERAADALAESLTSELSVAGVERRVAEVRAEAARELAIAQSERDASQRKAEEAWHEAVSSRKRAETAEGDAGRAREEAKLATAKRDAAQQAWEEAHQIAQQSMTAKLAAESERDRVAARETELLAALEAARAELVGLHAKLAEAEGAAEAQRVEAAVAKQGAEDLRNAMRDTEAQRQRAMQAASKAEAERTTALRAQSEAEAEVVRANARADEAAKEREAAQAQATAATAERDELNTKVNDQAVQLRQLSQSVAEQQAALTALAEERDAARAEADRARRQIDQLTHNTLSSNFPPGGRMSGGGHPGPPPGVPPTGAPGTAPAPGMPPGPPPIGGPFPGGTPARPGAPVPLGAPVPNPPPAPNGTPASTTGGHPAPGGNPPDQGRSLNGVDWEDPLFTGP
;
A
#
# COMPACT_ATOMS: atom_id res chain seq x y z
N MET A 1 -41.91 16.03 7.58
CA MET A 1 -43.11 16.65 8.18
C MET A 1 -42.71 18.04 8.65
N PRO A 2 -43.28 19.12 8.10
CA PRO A 2 -43.07 20.47 8.62
C PRO A 2 -43.96 20.73 9.85
N ASN A 3 -43.54 21.63 10.73
CA ASN A 3 -44.38 22.15 11.81
C ASN A 3 -45.41 23.16 11.26
N SER A 4 -46.53 23.30 11.95
CA SER A 4 -47.59 24.26 11.64
C SER A 4 -47.66 25.40 12.66
N ASP A 5 -48.36 26.48 12.29
CA ASP A 5 -48.97 27.48 13.17
C ASP A 5 -48.04 28.36 14.04
N GLU A 6 -47.23 29.19 13.38
CA GLU A 6 -47.06 30.57 13.84
C GLU A 6 -48.07 31.47 13.09
N ARG A 7 -49.04 32.03 13.83
CA ARG A 7 -50.01 33.00 13.30
C ARG A 7 -49.67 34.40 13.79
N ASP A 8 -48.93 35.14 12.97
CA ASP A 8 -48.83 36.59 13.14
C ASP A 8 -50.21 37.23 12.98
N ASN A 9 -50.68 37.91 14.03
CA ASN A 9 -52.00 38.54 14.08
C ASN A 9 -51.85 40.04 14.32
N SER A 10 -51.42 40.76 13.28
CA SER A 10 -50.96 42.15 13.38
C SER A 10 -51.62 43.09 12.36
N GLY A 11 -52.53 43.92 12.85
CA GLY A 11 -52.90 45.22 12.25
C GLY A 11 -54.31 45.34 11.67
N PRO A 12 -54.79 46.58 11.39
CA PRO A 12 -54.16 47.87 11.68
C PRO A 12 -54.88 48.67 12.78
N GLN A 13 -54.28 49.79 13.19
CA GLN A 13 -54.96 50.83 13.98
C GLN A 13 -55.76 51.76 13.05
N GLU A 14 -56.98 52.14 13.44
CA GLU A 14 -57.64 53.33 12.89
C GLU A 14 -57.60 54.46 13.91
N MET A 15 -57.26 55.68 13.47
CA MET A 15 -57.20 56.87 14.32
C MET A 15 -58.31 57.88 14.01
N ALA A 16 -58.75 58.52 15.09
CA ALA A 16 -59.77 59.55 15.21
C ALA A 16 -59.92 60.60 14.08
N ALA A 17 -61.18 60.98 13.85
CA ALA A 17 -61.56 62.37 13.54
C ALA A 17 -62.96 62.68 14.10
N ALA A 18 -63.19 63.91 14.55
CA ALA A 18 -64.51 64.47 14.87
C ALA A 18 -64.97 65.42 13.75
N PRO A 19 -66.21 65.92 13.79
CA PRO A 19 -66.36 67.33 14.18
C PRO A 19 -67.56 67.62 15.11
N GLN A 20 -67.71 68.90 15.48
CA GLN A 20 -68.73 69.46 16.37
C GLN A 20 -69.80 70.26 15.61
N GLY A 21 -70.93 70.58 16.26
CA GLY A 21 -72.04 71.38 15.70
C GLY A 21 -73.39 70.71 16.00
N ALA A 22 -74.16 71.01 17.05
CA ALA A 22 -74.47 72.28 17.71
C ALA A 22 -75.33 73.21 16.85
N VAL A 23 -76.64 73.18 17.09
CA VAL A 23 -77.63 74.14 16.59
C VAL A 23 -78.59 74.47 17.73
N SER A 24 -78.82 75.77 17.97
CA SER A 24 -79.76 76.27 18.97
C SER A 24 -80.76 77.19 18.27
N GLU A 25 -82.06 76.98 18.47
CA GLU A 25 -83.10 77.87 17.96
C GLU A 25 -83.59 78.82 19.05
N GLY A 26 -83.64 80.13 18.75
CA GLY A 26 -84.20 81.14 19.64
C GLY A 26 -83.65 82.55 19.42
N SER A 27 -84.43 83.43 18.78
CA SER A 27 -84.33 84.90 18.86
C SER A 27 -85.66 85.53 18.41
N ALA A 28 -85.86 86.84 18.62
CA ALA A 28 -87.14 87.51 18.45
C ALA A 28 -87.05 89.03 18.11
N TYR A 29 -88.22 89.63 17.84
CA TYR A 29 -88.64 91.00 18.23
C TYR A 29 -88.73 92.14 17.15
N GLU A 30 -89.53 93.19 17.50
CA GLU A 30 -89.81 94.51 16.83
C GLU A 30 -90.70 94.57 15.56
N GLY A 31 -91.61 95.56 15.32
CA GLY A 31 -92.24 96.58 16.20
C GLY A 31 -93.01 97.78 15.53
N THR A 32 -94.08 98.33 16.18
CA THR A 32 -94.70 99.72 16.07
C THR A 32 -95.49 100.19 14.79
N VAL A 33 -96.37 101.24 14.69
CA VAL A 33 -97.09 102.27 15.55
C VAL A 33 -98.47 102.75 14.93
N SER A 34 -99.40 103.35 15.74
CA SER A 34 -100.42 104.44 15.48
C SER A 34 -101.49 104.39 14.32
N GLY A 35 -102.60 105.18 14.27
CA GLY A 35 -103.41 105.89 15.32
C GLY A 35 -103.80 107.39 15.10
N ALA A 36 -105.09 107.78 14.85
CA ALA A 36 -105.64 109.18 14.98
C ALA A 36 -107.22 109.33 14.99
N PRO A 37 -107.87 110.40 15.57
CA PRO A 37 -109.35 110.52 15.82
C PRO A 37 -110.05 111.89 15.49
N ALA A 38 -111.33 112.12 15.92
CA ALA A 38 -112.09 113.41 15.84
C ALA A 38 -113.26 113.60 16.88
N GLU A 39 -113.75 114.84 17.09
CA GLU A 39 -114.83 115.30 18.05
C GLU A 39 -115.83 116.32 17.38
N THR A 40 -116.86 117.02 17.94
CA THR A 40 -117.34 117.54 19.27
C THR A 40 -118.92 117.56 19.32
N ALA A 41 -119.80 118.32 20.02
CA ALA A 41 -119.85 119.50 20.96
C ALA A 41 -121.20 119.58 21.75
N VAL A 42 -121.42 120.57 22.67
CA VAL A 42 -122.68 120.82 23.47
C VAL A 42 -122.99 122.33 23.69
N ALA A 43 -124.25 122.73 23.96
CA ALA A 43 -124.74 124.13 24.09
C ALA A 43 -125.32 124.54 25.47
N ARG A 44 -125.64 125.85 25.65
CA ARG A 44 -126.00 126.52 26.94
C ARG A 44 -127.50 126.82 27.13
N MET A 45 -127.87 127.29 28.32
CA MET A 45 -129.25 127.43 28.85
C MET A 45 -129.62 128.91 29.13
N GLY A 46 -130.84 129.37 28.78
CA GLY A 46 -131.34 130.69 29.22
C GLY A 46 -132.52 131.35 28.47
N ASP A 47 -132.86 130.94 27.24
CA ASP A 47 -133.82 131.67 26.39
C ASP A 47 -135.32 131.35 26.66
N PRO A 48 -136.27 132.25 26.32
CA PRO A 48 -137.69 132.07 26.59
C PRO A 48 -138.34 131.03 25.64
N VAL A 49 -138.64 129.88 26.22
CA VAL A 49 -139.26 128.74 25.53
C VAL A 49 -140.67 129.09 25.03
N THR A 50 -140.86 129.09 23.71
CA THR A 50 -142.20 129.16 23.12
C THR A 50 -142.93 127.83 23.29
N VAL A 51 -144.22 127.88 23.60
CA VAL A 51 -145.01 126.68 23.95
C VAL A 51 -146.11 126.47 22.92
N TRP A 52 -146.14 125.28 22.30
CA TRP A 52 -147.14 124.91 21.28
C TRP A 52 -147.96 123.70 21.73
N PRO A 53 -149.26 123.61 21.42
CA PRO A 53 -150.05 122.42 21.73
C PRO A 53 -149.57 121.20 20.93
N CYS A 54 -149.45 120.06 21.61
CA CYS A 54 -149.08 118.77 21.04
C CYS A 54 -150.07 118.36 19.94
N ALA A 55 -149.57 118.06 18.74
CA ALA A 55 -150.38 117.69 17.57
C ALA A 55 -151.07 116.30 17.66
N ASN A 56 -151.07 115.67 18.84
CA ASN A 56 -151.86 114.47 19.13
C ASN A 56 -152.81 114.64 20.34
N CYS A 57 -152.34 115.25 21.43
CA CYS A 57 -153.10 115.33 22.70
C CYS A 57 -153.37 116.76 23.20
N GLY A 58 -152.98 117.80 22.44
CA GLY A 58 -153.18 119.21 22.80
C GLY A 58 -152.31 119.76 23.94
N ARG A 59 -151.63 118.92 24.73
CA ARG A 59 -150.78 119.36 25.86
C ARG A 59 -149.72 120.40 25.43
N PRO A 60 -149.44 121.43 26.23
CA PRO A 60 -148.37 122.39 25.97
C PRO A 60 -146.99 121.69 25.86
N VAL A 61 -146.33 121.84 24.71
CA VAL A 61 -144.99 121.32 24.43
C VAL A 61 -143.98 122.47 24.40
N PRO A 62 -142.92 122.44 25.23
CA PRO A 62 -141.84 123.41 25.15
C PRO A 62 -141.06 123.24 23.84
N GLN A 63 -140.97 124.30 23.02
CA GLN A 63 -140.12 124.30 21.83
C GLN A 63 -138.67 124.58 22.22
N PRO A 64 -137.69 123.72 21.85
CA PRO A 64 -136.29 124.01 22.05
C PRO A 64 -135.86 125.21 21.19
N VAL A 65 -135.61 126.32 21.86
CA VAL A 65 -135.11 127.58 21.29
C VAL A 65 -133.83 127.34 20.48
N GLY A 66 -133.80 127.85 19.24
CA GLY A 66 -132.71 127.64 18.29
C GLY A 66 -132.74 126.33 17.49
N ALA A 67 -133.63 125.37 17.80
CA ALA A 67 -133.70 124.12 17.04
C ALA A 67 -134.39 124.30 15.68
N ALA A 68 -133.73 123.90 14.59
CA ALA A 68 -134.26 123.97 13.22
C ALA A 68 -135.45 123.03 12.91
N ARG A 69 -135.99 122.31 13.91
CA ARG A 69 -137.13 121.41 13.78
C ARG A 69 -138.07 121.61 14.97
N THR A 70 -139.30 122.05 14.70
CA THR A 70 -140.33 122.23 15.74
C THR A 70 -140.78 120.87 16.31
N VAL A 71 -140.76 120.77 17.63
CA VAL A 71 -141.16 119.56 18.37
C VAL A 71 -142.69 119.51 18.39
N ARG A 72 -143.28 118.78 17.44
CA ARG A 72 -144.75 118.73 17.23
C ARG A 72 -145.52 117.86 18.23
N TYR A 73 -144.85 117.06 19.05
CA TYR A 73 -145.48 116.12 19.98
C TYR A 73 -144.82 116.20 21.35
N CYS A 74 -145.59 116.06 22.43
CA CYS A 74 -145.05 116.03 23.79
C CYS A 74 -144.14 114.82 24.02
N GLN A 75 -143.07 115.01 24.80
CA GLN A 75 -142.19 113.91 25.23
C GLN A 75 -142.75 113.10 26.40
N ASP A 76 -143.83 113.57 27.03
CA ASP A 76 -144.63 112.85 28.02
C ASP A 76 -144.83 111.37 27.63
N ASN A 77 -144.58 110.46 28.58
CA ASN A 77 -144.63 109.00 28.41
C ASN A 77 -143.72 108.49 27.27
N GLU A 78 -142.44 108.87 27.30
CA GLU A 78 -141.40 108.49 26.32
C GLU A 78 -141.77 108.84 24.86
N GLY A 79 -142.43 109.98 24.66
CA GLY A 79 -142.95 110.37 23.36
C GLY A 79 -144.09 109.46 22.88
N ALA A 80 -144.93 108.92 23.78
CA ALA A 80 -146.12 108.13 23.41
C ALA A 80 -146.98 108.84 22.36
N CYS A 81 -147.11 110.18 22.40
CA CYS A 81 -147.82 110.94 21.37
C CYS A 81 -147.11 110.97 20.01
N ALA A 82 -145.78 110.91 19.97
CA ALA A 82 -145.02 110.76 18.73
C ALA A 82 -145.10 109.32 18.20
N ARG A 83 -145.08 108.32 19.09
CA ARG A 83 -145.31 106.90 18.76
C ARG A 83 -146.72 106.68 18.20
N GLU A 84 -147.76 107.17 18.88
CA GLU A 84 -149.15 107.06 18.42
C GLU A 84 -149.41 107.86 17.13
N ALA A 85 -148.86 109.07 16.98
CA ALA A 85 -149.00 109.83 15.74
C ALA A 85 -148.14 109.29 14.58
N ARG A 86 -147.13 108.45 14.86
CA ARG A 86 -146.48 107.59 13.86
C ARG A 86 -147.37 106.39 13.55
N GLU A 87 -147.81 105.65 14.56
CA GLU A 87 -148.66 104.47 14.42
C GLU A 87 -150.00 104.76 13.74
N ARG A 88 -150.61 105.95 13.95
CA ARG A 88 -151.82 106.39 13.24
C ARG A 88 -151.57 106.73 11.76
N ARG A 89 -150.33 107.05 11.38
CA ARG A 89 -149.89 107.18 9.97
C ARG A 89 -149.45 105.85 9.37
N ASP A 90 -148.85 104.98 10.17
CA ASP A 90 -148.44 103.65 9.74
C ASP A 90 -149.70 102.77 9.55
N ARG A 91 -150.68 102.79 10.47
CA ARG A 91 -152.08 102.34 10.25
C ARG A 91 -152.81 103.01 9.08
N GLY A 92 -152.29 104.13 8.56
CA GLY A 92 -152.78 104.79 7.34
C GLY A 92 -152.09 104.30 6.06
N ARG A 93 -150.86 103.79 6.15
CA ARG A 93 -150.15 103.06 5.09
C ARG A 93 -150.64 101.61 5.00
N ASP A 94 -150.82 100.98 6.15
CA ASP A 94 -151.33 99.61 6.32
C ASP A 94 -152.87 99.52 6.20
N ALA A 95 -153.54 100.64 5.89
CA ALA A 95 -154.98 100.68 5.70
C ALA A 95 -155.39 99.86 4.45
N PRO A 96 -156.29 98.86 4.57
CA PRO A 96 -156.69 98.03 3.43
C PRO A 96 -157.53 98.86 2.44
N GLY A 97 -156.88 99.34 1.38
CA GLY A 97 -157.49 100.16 0.34
C GLY A 97 -156.47 100.74 -0.64
N LEU A 98 -156.97 101.45 -1.65
CA LEU A 98 -156.14 102.01 -2.74
C LEU A 98 -155.04 102.96 -2.23
N THR A 99 -155.30 103.69 -1.15
CA THR A 99 -154.37 104.68 -0.57
C THR A 99 -153.12 104.03 0.03
N GLY A 100 -153.25 102.87 0.69
CA GLY A 100 -152.11 102.12 1.23
C GLY A 100 -151.24 101.53 0.11
N GLN A 101 -151.88 101.00 -0.95
CA GLN A 101 -151.19 100.47 -2.13
C GLN A 101 -150.43 101.56 -2.91
N VAL A 102 -151.01 102.76 -3.04
CA VAL A 102 -150.31 103.91 -3.63
C VAL A 102 -149.12 104.33 -2.77
N ALA A 103 -149.26 104.36 -1.43
CA ALA A 103 -148.17 104.72 -0.54
C ALA A 103 -146.99 103.72 -0.59
N SER A 104 -147.26 102.41 -0.64
CA SER A 104 -146.20 101.40 -0.76
C SER A 104 -145.57 101.37 -2.16
N ALA A 105 -146.33 101.68 -3.21
CA ALA A 105 -145.77 101.87 -4.55
C ALA A 105 -144.78 103.03 -4.61
N TRP A 106 -145.08 104.18 -3.98
CA TRP A 106 -144.13 105.30 -3.90
C TRP A 106 -142.87 104.96 -3.09
N GLU A 107 -142.97 104.22 -1.97
CA GLU A 107 -141.77 103.74 -1.25
C GLU A 107 -140.95 102.71 -2.03
N LEU A 108 -141.57 101.96 -2.95
CA LEU A 108 -140.86 101.06 -3.86
C LEU A 108 -140.13 101.85 -4.94
N VAL A 109 -140.79 102.86 -5.54
CA VAL A 109 -140.19 103.78 -6.52
C VAL A 109 -139.00 104.52 -5.92
N GLU A 110 -139.16 105.17 -4.75
CA GLU A 110 -138.06 105.91 -4.10
C GLU A 110 -136.88 104.99 -3.73
N ARG A 111 -137.14 103.69 -3.48
CA ARG A 111 -136.08 102.69 -3.24
C ARG A 111 -135.41 102.24 -4.53
N MET A 112 -136.15 102.14 -5.64
CA MET A 112 -135.60 101.87 -6.97
C MET A 112 -134.79 103.07 -7.48
N GLU A 113 -135.23 104.31 -7.24
CA GLU A 113 -134.50 105.53 -7.55
C GLU A 113 -133.17 105.56 -6.79
N ARG A 114 -133.17 105.43 -5.45
CA ARG A 114 -131.91 105.36 -4.67
C ARG A 114 -130.99 104.19 -5.07
N ALA A 115 -131.55 103.07 -5.54
CA ALA A 115 -130.76 101.96 -6.05
C ALA A 115 -130.17 102.26 -7.44
N ALA A 116 -130.92 102.94 -8.31
CA ALA A 116 -130.46 103.44 -9.60
C ALA A 116 -129.40 104.54 -9.44
N ASP A 117 -129.56 105.45 -8.46
CA ASP A 117 -128.56 106.46 -8.10
C ASP A 117 -127.27 105.81 -7.60
N ALA A 118 -127.36 104.85 -6.66
CA ALA A 118 -126.19 104.13 -6.17
C ALA A 118 -125.47 103.31 -7.27
N LEU A 119 -126.22 102.73 -8.21
CA LEU A 119 -125.68 102.06 -9.40
C LEU A 119 -125.10 103.06 -10.41
N ALA A 120 -125.69 104.25 -10.53
CA ALA A 120 -125.17 105.32 -11.36
C ALA A 120 -123.89 105.93 -10.77
N GLU A 121 -123.78 106.05 -9.45
CA GLU A 121 -122.55 106.45 -8.76
C GLU A 121 -121.47 105.37 -8.83
N SER A 122 -121.81 104.08 -8.70
CA SER A 122 -120.83 103.00 -8.90
C SER A 122 -120.35 102.91 -10.35
N LEU A 123 -121.26 102.98 -11.33
CA LEU A 123 -120.91 103.00 -12.75
C LEU A 123 -120.15 104.28 -13.11
N THR A 124 -120.54 105.45 -12.61
CA THR A 124 -119.82 106.71 -12.88
C THR A 124 -118.44 106.71 -12.23
N SER A 125 -118.27 106.12 -11.04
CA SER A 125 -116.95 106.03 -10.40
C SER A 125 -116.03 105.00 -11.06
N GLU A 126 -116.52 103.82 -11.47
CA GLU A 126 -115.73 102.84 -12.22
C GLU A 126 -115.45 103.23 -13.68
N LEU A 127 -116.41 103.84 -14.38
CA LEU A 127 -116.27 104.33 -15.77
C LEU A 127 -115.68 105.75 -15.85
N SER A 128 -115.49 106.45 -14.72
CA SER A 128 -114.71 107.69 -14.72
C SER A 128 -113.29 107.42 -15.21
N VAL A 129 -112.65 108.45 -15.78
CA VAL A 129 -111.25 108.36 -16.21
C VAL A 129 -110.36 107.86 -15.06
N ALA A 130 -110.56 108.34 -13.83
CA ALA A 130 -109.83 107.90 -12.64
C ALA A 130 -110.15 106.45 -12.20
N GLY A 131 -111.36 105.95 -12.45
CA GLY A 131 -111.75 104.56 -12.20
C GLY A 131 -111.10 103.60 -13.19
N VAL A 132 -111.18 103.94 -14.49
CA VAL A 132 -110.52 103.20 -15.57
C VAL A 132 -109.00 103.23 -15.39
N GLU A 133 -108.40 104.38 -15.08
CA GLU A 133 -106.97 104.50 -14.77
C GLU A 133 -106.56 103.65 -13.57
N ARG A 134 -107.40 103.57 -12.52
CA ARG A 134 -107.15 102.67 -11.38
C ARG A 134 -107.18 101.21 -11.79
N ARG A 135 -108.17 100.76 -12.57
CA ARG A 135 -108.24 99.38 -13.09
C ARG A 135 -107.08 99.07 -14.03
N VAL A 136 -106.68 100.01 -14.89
CA VAL A 136 -105.50 99.88 -15.76
C VAL A 136 -104.20 99.84 -14.94
N ALA A 137 -104.09 100.58 -13.83
CA ALA A 137 -102.95 100.51 -12.93
C ALA A 137 -102.92 99.20 -12.13
N GLU A 138 -104.07 98.69 -11.69
CA GLU A 138 -104.26 97.40 -11.02
C GLU A 138 -103.82 96.24 -11.94
N VAL A 139 -104.36 96.16 -13.16
CA VAL A 139 -103.99 95.16 -14.16
C VAL A 139 -102.53 95.29 -14.60
N ARG A 140 -101.98 96.51 -14.72
CA ARG A 140 -100.54 96.70 -14.97
C ARG A 140 -99.67 96.22 -13.81
N ALA A 141 -100.11 96.41 -12.57
CA ALA A 141 -99.41 95.91 -11.39
C ALA A 141 -99.54 94.38 -11.25
N GLU A 142 -100.64 93.77 -11.69
CA GLU A 142 -100.82 92.32 -11.80
C GLU A 142 -99.89 91.73 -12.86
N ALA A 143 -99.95 92.24 -14.10
CA ALA A 143 -99.05 91.80 -15.18
C ALA A 143 -97.55 92.00 -14.82
N ALA A 144 -97.21 93.06 -14.07
CA ALA A 144 -95.86 93.25 -13.55
C ALA A 144 -95.47 92.23 -12.47
N ARG A 145 -96.41 91.82 -11.59
CA ARG A 145 -96.19 90.73 -10.62
C ARG A 145 -96.02 89.39 -11.32
N GLU A 146 -96.88 89.06 -12.28
CA GLU A 146 -96.81 87.83 -13.07
C GLU A 146 -95.50 87.75 -13.88
N LEU A 147 -95.09 88.85 -14.52
CA LEU A 147 -93.81 88.91 -15.23
C LEU A 147 -92.61 88.75 -14.29
N ALA A 148 -92.64 89.36 -13.11
CA ALA A 148 -91.60 89.19 -12.10
C ALA A 148 -91.53 87.74 -11.56
N ILE A 149 -92.68 87.10 -11.34
CA ILE A 149 -92.75 85.67 -10.98
C ILE A 149 -92.15 84.83 -12.11
N ALA A 150 -92.61 84.98 -13.34
CA ALA A 150 -92.12 84.22 -14.50
C ALA A 150 -90.62 84.42 -14.78
N GLN A 151 -90.08 85.63 -14.52
CA GLN A 151 -88.63 85.87 -14.54
C GLN A 151 -87.93 85.13 -13.39
N SER A 152 -88.40 85.24 -12.15
CA SER A 152 -87.80 84.54 -11.01
C SER A 152 -87.83 83.01 -11.14
N GLU A 153 -88.90 82.45 -11.73
CA GLU A 153 -89.03 81.03 -12.05
C GLU A 153 -88.07 80.62 -13.17
N ARG A 154 -87.90 81.46 -14.21
CA ARG A 154 -86.94 81.23 -15.28
C ARG A 154 -85.52 81.22 -14.75
N ASP A 155 -85.14 82.19 -13.93
CA ASP A 155 -83.81 82.29 -13.33
C ASP A 155 -83.55 81.12 -12.35
N ALA A 156 -84.57 80.69 -11.60
CA ALA A 156 -84.50 79.49 -10.77
C ALA A 156 -84.40 78.19 -11.61
N SER A 157 -85.01 78.15 -12.80
CA SER A 157 -84.88 77.02 -13.74
C SER A 157 -83.48 76.97 -14.38
N GLN A 158 -82.88 78.14 -14.67
CA GLN A 158 -81.52 78.25 -15.20
C GLN A 158 -80.48 77.82 -14.15
N ARG A 159 -80.54 78.34 -12.92
CA ARG A 159 -79.63 77.91 -11.84
C ARG A 159 -79.71 76.40 -11.59
N LYS A 160 -80.91 75.82 -11.54
CA LYS A 160 -81.10 74.36 -11.40
C LYS A 160 -80.51 73.57 -12.58
N ALA A 161 -80.58 74.10 -13.80
CA ALA A 161 -79.99 73.47 -14.98
C ALA A 161 -78.45 73.56 -14.97
N GLU A 162 -77.88 74.67 -14.51
CA GLU A 162 -76.44 74.87 -14.32
C GLU A 162 -75.91 73.96 -13.19
N GLU A 163 -76.58 73.92 -12.04
CA GLU A 163 -76.31 73.01 -10.92
C GLU A 163 -76.29 71.54 -11.38
N ALA A 164 -77.35 71.09 -12.06
CA ALA A 164 -77.44 69.74 -12.60
C ALA A 164 -76.37 69.45 -13.67
N TRP A 165 -75.97 70.45 -14.48
CA TRP A 165 -74.88 70.30 -15.45
C TRP A 165 -73.52 70.15 -14.75
N HIS A 166 -73.26 70.94 -13.71
CA HIS A 166 -72.05 70.82 -12.88
C HIS A 166 -72.00 69.49 -12.11
N GLU A 167 -73.13 68.99 -11.58
CA GLU A 167 -73.21 67.66 -10.98
C GLU A 167 -72.94 66.56 -12.02
N ALA A 168 -73.51 66.68 -13.23
CA ALA A 168 -73.28 65.72 -14.31
C ALA A 168 -71.81 65.72 -14.82
N VAL A 169 -71.17 66.90 -14.91
CA VAL A 169 -69.75 67.04 -15.28
C VAL A 169 -68.84 66.45 -14.20
N SER A 170 -69.07 66.79 -12.93
CA SER A 170 -68.26 66.25 -11.81
C SER A 170 -68.46 64.75 -11.61
N SER A 171 -69.65 64.22 -11.90
CA SER A 171 -69.95 62.79 -11.86
C SER A 171 -69.33 62.03 -13.03
N ARG A 172 -69.32 62.58 -14.26
CA ARG A 172 -68.52 62.03 -15.37
C ARG A 172 -67.04 62.00 -15.03
N LYS A 173 -66.47 63.11 -14.52
CA LYS A 173 -65.06 63.17 -14.13
C LYS A 173 -64.71 62.12 -13.06
N ARG A 174 -65.59 61.87 -12.08
CA ARG A 174 -65.42 60.80 -11.08
C ARG A 174 -65.43 59.40 -11.71
N ALA A 175 -66.32 59.16 -12.69
CA ALA A 175 -66.37 57.90 -13.43
C ALA A 175 -65.09 57.70 -14.26
N GLU A 176 -64.66 58.71 -15.03
CA GLU A 176 -63.43 58.71 -15.81
C GLU A 176 -62.19 58.40 -14.94
N THR A 177 -62.08 59.00 -13.75
CA THR A 177 -61.00 58.65 -12.80
C THR A 177 -61.12 57.21 -12.29
N ALA A 178 -62.33 56.74 -11.93
CA ALA A 178 -62.53 55.38 -11.43
C ALA A 178 -62.25 54.31 -12.50
N GLU A 179 -62.58 54.58 -13.76
CA GLU A 179 -62.23 53.73 -14.91
C GLU A 179 -60.72 53.71 -15.17
N GLY A 180 -60.06 54.87 -15.10
CA GLY A 180 -58.59 54.96 -15.19
C GLY A 180 -57.86 54.25 -14.05
N ASP A 181 -58.40 54.31 -12.83
CA ASP A 181 -57.87 53.62 -11.65
C ASP A 181 -58.08 52.11 -11.74
N ALA A 182 -59.28 51.66 -12.12
CA ALA A 182 -59.57 50.26 -12.40
C ALA A 182 -58.74 49.70 -13.58
N GLY A 183 -58.41 50.54 -14.56
CA GLY A 183 -57.49 50.22 -15.64
C GLY A 183 -56.07 49.92 -15.12
N ARG A 184 -55.50 50.83 -14.33
CA ARG A 184 -54.16 50.62 -13.74
C ARG A 184 -54.11 49.39 -12.83
N ALA A 185 -55.11 49.22 -11.96
CA ALA A 185 -55.21 48.04 -11.10
C ALA A 185 -55.26 46.70 -11.87
N ARG A 186 -55.88 46.68 -13.06
CA ARG A 186 -55.90 45.50 -13.94
C ARG A 186 -54.54 45.22 -14.59
N GLU A 187 -53.81 46.24 -15.02
CA GLU A 187 -52.45 46.05 -15.57
C GLU A 187 -51.45 45.67 -14.47
N GLU A 188 -51.55 46.25 -13.27
CA GLU A 188 -50.77 45.86 -12.09
C GLU A 188 -51.05 44.40 -11.70
N ALA A 189 -52.32 43.96 -11.71
CA ALA A 189 -52.69 42.57 -11.47
C ALA A 189 -52.12 41.61 -12.54
N LYS A 190 -52.19 41.97 -13.83
CA LYS A 190 -51.57 41.19 -14.93
C LYS A 190 -50.06 41.07 -14.77
N LEU A 191 -49.39 42.16 -14.39
CA LEU A 191 -47.94 42.17 -14.14
C LEU A 191 -47.58 41.35 -12.90
N ALA A 192 -48.43 41.33 -11.87
CA ALA A 192 -48.26 40.47 -10.70
C ALA A 192 -48.43 38.98 -11.05
N THR A 193 -49.45 38.61 -11.83
CA THR A 193 -49.61 37.22 -12.32
C THR A 193 -48.46 36.81 -13.22
N ALA A 194 -48.04 37.64 -14.18
CA ALA A 194 -46.92 37.34 -15.06
C ALA A 194 -45.59 37.15 -14.28
N LYS A 195 -45.34 37.95 -13.23
CA LYS A 195 -44.19 37.77 -12.34
C LYS A 195 -44.27 36.46 -11.54
N ARG A 196 -45.45 36.10 -11.02
CA ARG A 196 -45.67 34.83 -10.31
C ARG A 196 -45.42 33.64 -11.24
N ASP A 197 -45.97 33.70 -12.44
CA ASP A 197 -45.93 32.58 -13.39
C ASP A 197 -44.52 32.38 -13.94
N ALA A 198 -43.77 33.47 -14.20
CA ALA A 198 -42.34 33.42 -14.51
C ALA A 198 -41.49 32.88 -13.34
N ALA A 199 -41.81 33.26 -12.10
CA ALA A 199 -41.13 32.72 -10.92
C ALA A 199 -41.42 31.23 -10.70
N GLN A 200 -42.64 30.77 -11.02
CA GLN A 200 -42.99 29.35 -11.00
C GLN A 200 -42.23 28.58 -12.09
N GLN A 201 -42.17 29.10 -13.33
CA GLN A 201 -41.38 28.50 -14.41
C GLN A 201 -39.89 28.37 -14.03
N ALA A 202 -39.28 29.43 -13.49
CA ALA A 202 -37.90 29.41 -13.02
C ALA A 202 -37.68 28.39 -11.86
N TRP A 203 -38.68 28.18 -10.99
CA TRP A 203 -38.62 27.15 -9.95
C TRP A 203 -38.75 25.73 -10.53
N GLU A 204 -39.65 25.52 -11.49
CA GLU A 204 -39.82 24.23 -12.19
C GLU A 204 -38.56 23.86 -13.01
N GLU A 205 -37.95 24.82 -13.70
CA GLU A 205 -36.67 24.66 -14.40
C GLU A 205 -35.53 24.35 -13.42
N ALA A 206 -35.40 25.12 -12.33
CA ALA A 206 -34.40 24.86 -11.29
C ALA A 206 -34.59 23.47 -10.64
N HIS A 207 -35.83 23.02 -10.46
CA HIS A 207 -36.13 21.69 -9.94
C HIS A 207 -35.75 20.59 -10.94
N GLN A 208 -36.03 20.77 -12.24
CA GLN A 208 -35.59 19.84 -13.29
C GLN A 208 -34.06 19.77 -13.40
N ILE A 209 -33.36 20.90 -13.34
CA ILE A 209 -31.89 20.98 -13.33
C ILE A 209 -31.34 20.27 -12.07
N ALA A 210 -31.97 20.46 -10.91
CA ALA A 210 -31.59 19.76 -9.68
C ALA A 210 -31.76 18.24 -9.83
N GLN A 211 -32.90 17.76 -10.34
CA GLN A 211 -33.13 16.33 -10.62
C GLN A 211 -32.10 15.76 -11.61
N GLN A 212 -31.82 16.45 -12.72
CA GLN A 212 -30.79 16.07 -13.69
C GLN A 212 -29.40 16.01 -13.05
N SER A 213 -29.05 16.97 -12.18
CA SER A 213 -27.78 16.94 -11.45
C SER A 213 -27.65 15.75 -10.49
N MET A 214 -28.77 15.32 -9.89
CA MET A 214 -28.80 14.15 -8.99
C MET A 214 -28.68 12.84 -9.77
N THR A 215 -29.38 12.69 -10.91
CA THR A 215 -29.23 11.50 -11.76
C THR A 215 -27.84 11.43 -12.41
N ALA A 216 -27.25 12.56 -12.80
CA ALA A 216 -25.89 12.64 -13.30
C ALA A 216 -24.84 12.27 -12.23
N LYS A 217 -25.03 12.68 -10.96
CA LYS A 217 -24.17 12.26 -9.84
C LYS A 217 -24.24 10.75 -9.61
N LEU A 218 -25.46 10.19 -9.50
CA LEU A 218 -25.66 8.74 -9.31
C LEU A 218 -25.07 7.92 -10.47
N ALA A 219 -25.16 8.42 -11.71
CA ALA A 219 -24.51 7.79 -12.85
C ALA A 219 -22.98 7.83 -12.73
N ALA A 220 -22.40 8.98 -12.39
CA ALA A 220 -20.95 9.14 -12.20
C ALA A 220 -20.40 8.33 -11.00
N GLU A 221 -21.18 8.17 -9.94
CA GLU A 221 -20.88 7.29 -8.81
C GLU A 221 -20.89 5.82 -9.27
N SER A 222 -21.91 5.38 -10.01
CA SER A 222 -21.94 4.01 -10.55
C SER A 222 -20.81 3.69 -11.54
N GLU A 223 -20.28 4.69 -12.27
CA GLU A 223 -19.08 4.53 -13.10
C GLU A 223 -17.80 4.48 -12.27
N ARG A 224 -17.71 5.23 -11.16
CA ARG A 224 -16.59 5.07 -10.20
C ARG A 224 -16.57 3.68 -9.59
N ASP A 225 -17.73 3.15 -9.20
CA ASP A 225 -17.84 1.78 -8.67
C ASP A 225 -17.42 0.73 -9.70
N ARG A 226 -17.80 0.92 -10.99
CA ARG A 226 -17.36 0.06 -12.11
C ARG A 226 -15.85 0.13 -12.35
N VAL A 227 -15.25 1.32 -12.22
CA VAL A 227 -13.79 1.50 -12.35
C VAL A 227 -13.06 0.87 -11.15
N ALA A 228 -13.53 1.08 -9.93
CA ALA A 228 -12.97 0.46 -8.73
C ALA A 228 -13.06 -1.07 -8.76
N ALA A 229 -14.18 -1.64 -9.22
CA ALA A 229 -14.33 -3.07 -9.43
C ALA A 229 -13.26 -3.61 -10.41
N ARG A 230 -13.12 -2.97 -11.59
CA ARG A 230 -12.08 -3.32 -12.58
C ARG A 230 -10.66 -3.17 -12.04
N GLU A 231 -10.40 -2.17 -11.20
CA GLU A 231 -9.11 -2.02 -10.53
C GLU A 231 -8.82 -3.18 -9.58
N THR A 232 -9.81 -3.62 -8.78
CA THR A 232 -9.65 -4.80 -7.92
C THR A 232 -9.48 -6.10 -8.72
N GLU A 233 -10.17 -6.26 -9.86
CA GLU A 233 -9.98 -7.39 -10.79
C GLU A 233 -8.56 -7.40 -11.38
N LEU A 234 -8.05 -6.25 -11.81
CA LEU A 234 -6.69 -6.11 -12.36
C LEU A 234 -5.61 -6.33 -11.30
N LEU A 235 -5.81 -5.86 -10.07
CA LEU A 235 -4.90 -6.14 -8.96
C LEU A 235 -4.88 -7.64 -8.61
N ALA A 236 -6.03 -8.29 -8.52
CA ALA A 236 -6.12 -9.73 -8.32
C ALA A 236 -5.46 -10.53 -9.45
N ALA A 237 -5.61 -10.10 -10.71
CA ALA A 237 -4.94 -10.71 -11.86
C ALA A 237 -3.40 -10.52 -11.82
N LEU A 238 -2.91 -9.37 -11.36
CA LEU A 238 -1.47 -9.12 -11.16
C LEU A 238 -0.90 -9.94 -9.99
N GLU A 239 -1.67 -10.15 -8.93
CA GLU A 239 -1.27 -11.03 -7.82
C GLU A 239 -1.26 -12.50 -8.22
N ALA A 240 -2.25 -12.96 -9.00
CA ALA A 240 -2.27 -14.29 -9.59
C ALA A 240 -1.05 -14.51 -10.52
N ALA A 241 -0.76 -13.57 -11.43
CA ALA A 241 0.41 -13.66 -12.32
C ALA A 241 1.74 -13.64 -11.55
N ARG A 242 1.83 -12.91 -10.44
CA ARG A 242 3.00 -12.97 -9.52
C ARG A 242 3.13 -14.35 -8.86
N ALA A 243 2.02 -14.93 -8.39
CA ALA A 243 2.01 -16.27 -7.81
C ALA A 243 2.40 -17.35 -8.83
N GLU A 244 1.93 -17.23 -10.08
CA GLU A 244 2.36 -18.11 -11.18
C GLU A 244 3.85 -17.98 -11.48
N LEU A 245 4.40 -16.76 -11.57
CA LEU A 245 5.84 -16.53 -11.78
C LEU A 245 6.68 -17.11 -10.63
N VAL A 246 6.27 -16.94 -9.38
CA VAL A 246 6.94 -17.58 -8.22
C VAL A 246 6.85 -19.11 -8.30
N GLY A 247 5.70 -19.66 -8.69
CA GLY A 247 5.53 -21.10 -8.90
C GLY A 247 6.35 -21.65 -10.07
N LEU A 248 6.58 -20.87 -11.12
CA LEU A 248 7.47 -21.22 -12.23
C LEU A 248 8.95 -21.14 -11.82
N HIS A 249 9.36 -20.13 -11.05
CA HIS A 249 10.71 -20.05 -10.49
C HIS A 249 11.00 -21.20 -9.51
N ALA A 250 10.02 -21.62 -8.69
CA ALA A 250 10.17 -22.79 -7.82
C ALA A 250 10.40 -24.06 -8.64
N LYS A 251 9.56 -24.32 -9.67
CA LYS A 251 9.71 -25.46 -10.58
C LYS A 251 11.02 -25.42 -11.37
N LEU A 252 11.51 -24.24 -11.74
CA LEU A 252 12.81 -24.08 -12.39
C LEU A 252 13.94 -24.45 -11.43
N ALA A 253 13.94 -23.95 -10.20
CA ALA A 253 14.93 -24.29 -9.19
C ALA A 253 14.91 -25.79 -8.81
N GLU A 254 13.73 -26.41 -8.75
CA GLU A 254 13.57 -27.86 -8.59
C GLU A 254 14.18 -28.64 -9.78
N ALA A 255 13.93 -28.18 -11.02
CA ALA A 255 14.48 -28.81 -12.23
C ALA A 255 16.00 -28.60 -12.37
N GLU A 256 16.53 -27.44 -11.99
CA GLU A 256 17.97 -27.16 -11.93
C GLU A 256 18.64 -28.00 -10.83
N GLY A 257 18.03 -28.11 -9.66
CA GLY A 257 18.49 -28.99 -8.58
C GLY A 257 18.49 -30.47 -8.97
N ALA A 258 17.46 -30.94 -9.66
CA ALA A 258 17.40 -32.29 -10.20
C ALA A 258 18.44 -32.53 -11.31
N ALA A 259 18.67 -31.55 -12.19
CA ALA A 259 19.70 -31.64 -13.23
C ALA A 259 21.13 -31.63 -12.62
N GLU A 260 21.37 -30.87 -11.55
CA GLU A 260 22.66 -30.89 -10.86
C GLU A 260 22.86 -32.18 -10.05
N ALA A 261 21.81 -32.70 -9.41
CA ALA A 261 21.84 -34.04 -8.80
C ALA A 261 22.21 -35.12 -9.84
N GLN A 262 21.58 -35.10 -11.03
CA GLN A 262 21.92 -36.01 -12.13
C GLN A 262 23.36 -35.82 -12.65
N ARG A 263 23.90 -34.60 -12.65
CA ARG A 263 25.31 -34.35 -13.00
C ARG A 263 26.26 -34.92 -11.95
N VAL A 264 25.96 -34.77 -10.66
CA VAL A 264 26.73 -35.34 -9.55
C VAL A 264 26.66 -36.87 -9.58
N GLU A 265 25.49 -37.48 -9.75
CA GLU A 265 25.32 -38.92 -9.93
C GLU A 265 26.10 -39.43 -11.14
N ALA A 266 26.02 -38.74 -12.28
CA ALA A 266 26.80 -39.10 -13.48
C ALA A 266 28.31 -38.91 -13.30
N ALA A 267 28.76 -37.96 -12.48
CA ALA A 267 30.17 -37.79 -12.12
C ALA A 267 30.66 -38.91 -11.20
N VAL A 268 29.89 -39.24 -10.16
CA VAL A 268 30.16 -40.38 -9.26
C VAL A 268 30.16 -41.70 -10.01
N ALA A 269 29.23 -41.92 -10.94
CA ALA A 269 29.18 -43.10 -11.79
C ALA A 269 30.38 -43.18 -12.76
N LYS A 270 30.84 -42.06 -13.32
CA LYS A 270 32.08 -42.00 -14.11
C LYS A 270 33.30 -42.34 -13.25
N GLN A 271 33.41 -41.73 -12.07
CA GLN A 271 34.52 -41.96 -11.15
C GLN A 271 34.55 -43.42 -10.69
N GLY A 272 33.42 -44.00 -10.29
CA GLY A 272 33.31 -45.42 -9.94
C GLY A 272 33.65 -46.36 -11.12
N ALA A 273 33.32 -45.97 -12.36
CA ALA A 273 33.74 -46.71 -13.56
C ALA A 273 35.25 -46.55 -13.86
N GLU A 274 35.88 -45.44 -13.49
CA GLU A 274 37.31 -45.21 -13.59
C GLU A 274 38.08 -45.93 -12.48
N ASP A 275 37.57 -45.95 -11.25
CA ASP A 275 38.07 -46.76 -10.15
C ASP A 275 37.97 -48.26 -10.45
N LEU A 276 36.86 -48.71 -11.06
CA LEU A 276 36.75 -50.08 -11.59
C LEU A 276 37.77 -50.38 -12.70
N ARG A 277 38.04 -49.44 -13.61
CA ARG A 277 39.10 -49.59 -14.63
C ARG A 277 40.50 -49.62 -14.00
N ASN A 278 40.72 -48.85 -12.93
CA ASN A 278 41.99 -48.83 -12.22
C ASN A 278 42.18 -50.12 -11.41
N ALA A 279 41.17 -50.61 -10.70
CA ALA A 279 41.18 -51.92 -10.06
C ALA A 279 41.37 -53.06 -11.07
N MET A 280 40.79 -52.99 -12.28
CA MET A 280 41.06 -53.92 -13.38
C MET A 280 42.51 -53.84 -13.88
N ARG A 281 43.09 -52.64 -13.99
CA ARG A 281 44.53 -52.46 -14.32
C ARG A 281 45.43 -52.98 -13.23
N ASP A 282 45.11 -52.74 -11.96
CA ASP A 282 45.90 -53.17 -10.81
C ASP A 282 45.81 -54.68 -10.59
N THR A 283 44.65 -55.31 -10.83
CA THR A 283 44.51 -56.77 -10.79
C THR A 283 45.20 -57.43 -11.99
N GLU A 284 45.15 -56.86 -13.19
CA GLU A 284 45.96 -57.32 -14.33
C GLU A 284 47.47 -57.09 -14.09
N ALA A 285 47.87 -55.98 -13.45
CA ALA A 285 49.27 -55.73 -13.07
C ALA A 285 49.74 -56.67 -11.94
N GLN A 286 48.88 -57.00 -10.98
CA GLN A 286 49.14 -58.04 -9.96
C GLN A 286 49.26 -59.42 -10.62
N ARG A 287 48.39 -59.75 -11.58
CA ARG A 287 48.44 -60.96 -12.39
C ARG A 287 49.72 -61.03 -13.24
N GLN A 288 50.15 -59.93 -13.85
CA GLN A 288 51.42 -59.87 -14.59
C GLN A 288 52.63 -59.97 -13.65
N ARG A 289 52.61 -59.32 -12.48
CA ARG A 289 53.64 -59.51 -11.44
C ARG A 289 53.67 -60.95 -10.93
N ALA A 290 52.52 -61.60 -10.76
CA ALA A 290 52.42 -63.00 -10.38
C ALA A 290 52.90 -63.94 -11.49
N MET A 291 52.60 -63.65 -12.76
CA MET A 291 53.14 -64.39 -13.91
C MET A 291 54.65 -64.19 -14.08
N GLN A 292 55.18 -62.99 -13.85
CA GLN A 292 56.61 -62.71 -13.85
C GLN A 292 57.32 -63.36 -12.64
N ALA A 293 56.68 -63.40 -11.48
CA ALA A 293 57.18 -64.13 -10.31
C ALA A 293 57.14 -65.64 -10.53
N ALA A 294 56.10 -66.16 -11.18
CA ALA A 294 55.99 -67.57 -11.55
C ALA A 294 57.03 -67.96 -12.61
N SER A 295 57.17 -67.20 -13.70
CA SER A 295 58.18 -67.48 -14.73
C SER A 295 59.60 -67.28 -14.23
N LYS A 296 59.82 -66.36 -13.28
CA LYS A 296 61.09 -66.23 -12.56
C LYS A 296 61.34 -67.44 -11.63
N ALA A 297 60.34 -67.89 -10.86
CA ALA A 297 60.46 -69.05 -9.99
C ALA A 297 60.59 -70.38 -10.79
N GLU A 298 60.03 -70.44 -12.00
CA GLU A 298 60.25 -71.52 -12.96
C GLU A 298 61.66 -71.44 -13.55
N ALA A 299 62.13 -70.26 -13.97
CA ALA A 299 63.51 -70.06 -14.40
C ALA A 299 64.50 -70.46 -13.29
N GLU A 300 64.28 -70.01 -12.06
CA GLU A 300 65.04 -70.37 -10.86
C GLU A 300 64.93 -71.86 -10.52
N ARG A 301 63.78 -72.52 -10.76
CA ARG A 301 63.68 -73.98 -10.73
C ARG A 301 64.52 -74.64 -11.82
N THR A 302 64.54 -74.12 -13.06
CA THR A 302 65.38 -74.72 -14.11
C THR A 302 66.86 -74.45 -13.91
N THR A 303 67.27 -73.35 -13.27
CA THR A 303 68.69 -73.13 -12.91
C THR A 303 69.07 -73.96 -11.69
N ALA A 304 68.19 -74.11 -10.69
CA ALA A 304 68.40 -75.03 -9.57
C ALA A 304 68.48 -76.50 -10.03
N LEU A 305 67.62 -76.93 -10.97
CA LEU A 305 67.68 -78.27 -11.55
C LEU A 305 68.91 -78.48 -12.44
N ARG A 306 69.37 -77.46 -13.18
CA ARG A 306 70.66 -77.53 -13.90
C ARG A 306 71.82 -77.65 -12.91
N ALA A 307 71.90 -76.75 -11.92
CA ALA A 307 72.92 -76.78 -10.87
C ALA A 307 72.90 -78.09 -10.07
N GLN A 308 71.72 -78.67 -9.81
CA GLN A 308 71.58 -79.99 -9.22
C GLN A 308 72.15 -81.08 -10.16
N SER A 309 71.78 -81.09 -11.45
CA SER A 309 72.32 -82.06 -12.41
C SER A 309 73.83 -81.90 -12.66
N GLU A 310 74.36 -80.67 -12.54
CA GLU A 310 75.78 -80.35 -12.65
C GLU A 310 76.55 -80.80 -11.41
N ALA A 311 75.98 -80.61 -10.21
CA ALA A 311 76.51 -81.11 -8.94
C ALA A 311 76.42 -82.65 -8.83
N GLU A 312 75.33 -83.27 -9.29
CA GLU A 312 75.19 -84.72 -9.38
C GLU A 312 76.21 -85.30 -10.38
N ALA A 313 76.40 -84.65 -11.54
CA ALA A 313 77.47 -85.00 -12.46
C ALA A 313 78.87 -84.75 -11.86
N GLU A 314 79.05 -83.77 -10.99
CA GLU A 314 80.31 -83.54 -10.27
C GLU A 314 80.57 -84.58 -9.18
N VAL A 315 79.55 -85.02 -8.44
CA VAL A 315 79.63 -86.15 -7.51
C VAL A 315 79.94 -87.45 -8.26
N VAL A 316 79.33 -87.70 -9.43
CA VAL A 316 79.66 -88.84 -10.27
C VAL A 316 81.12 -88.77 -10.77
N ARG A 317 81.60 -87.58 -11.19
CA ARG A 317 83.01 -87.37 -11.58
C ARG A 317 83.99 -87.50 -10.40
N ALA A 318 83.58 -87.11 -9.19
CA ALA A 318 84.38 -87.27 -7.97
C ALA A 318 84.46 -88.74 -7.54
N ASN A 319 83.34 -89.47 -7.58
CA ASN A 319 83.29 -90.91 -7.30
C ASN A 319 84.10 -91.71 -8.33
N ALA A 320 84.01 -91.39 -9.63
CA ALA A 320 84.84 -92.03 -10.65
C ALA A 320 86.34 -91.87 -10.38
N ARG A 321 86.79 -90.67 -9.97
CA ARG A 321 88.18 -90.42 -9.56
C ARG A 321 88.56 -91.16 -8.27
N ALA A 322 87.63 -91.33 -7.34
CA ALA A 322 87.86 -92.11 -6.12
C ALA A 322 87.99 -93.61 -6.44
N ASP A 323 87.17 -94.14 -7.35
CA ASP A 323 87.26 -95.52 -7.83
C ASP A 323 88.53 -95.78 -8.64
N GLU A 324 89.01 -94.81 -9.42
CA GLU A 324 90.31 -94.87 -10.10
C GLU A 324 91.47 -94.87 -9.07
N ALA A 325 91.47 -93.94 -8.11
CA ALA A 325 92.47 -93.90 -7.04
C ALA A 325 92.44 -95.15 -6.12
N ALA A 326 91.28 -95.80 -5.98
CA ALA A 326 91.16 -97.08 -5.29
C ALA A 326 91.83 -98.21 -6.10
N LYS A 327 91.55 -98.31 -7.40
CA LYS A 327 92.18 -99.30 -8.30
C LYS A 327 93.69 -99.09 -8.41
N GLU A 328 94.16 -97.85 -8.44
CA GLU A 328 95.60 -97.52 -8.39
C GLU A 328 96.25 -97.98 -7.07
N ARG A 329 95.56 -97.80 -5.93
CA ARG A 329 96.02 -98.32 -4.62
C ARG A 329 96.05 -99.84 -4.59
N GLU A 330 95.03 -100.52 -5.10
CA GLU A 330 94.99 -101.99 -5.17
C GLU A 330 96.07 -102.54 -6.10
N ALA A 331 96.29 -101.90 -7.26
CA ALA A 331 97.39 -102.25 -8.18
C ALA A 331 98.77 -102.03 -7.54
N ALA A 332 98.97 -100.91 -6.82
CA ALA A 332 100.21 -100.66 -6.08
C ALA A 332 100.42 -101.66 -4.92
N GLN A 333 99.36 -102.08 -4.24
CA GLN A 333 99.43 -103.14 -3.22
C GLN A 333 99.74 -104.51 -3.83
N ALA A 334 99.16 -104.85 -4.99
CA ALA A 334 99.47 -106.08 -5.71
C ALA A 334 100.92 -106.11 -6.24
N GLN A 335 101.44 -104.97 -6.70
CA GLN A 335 102.86 -104.83 -7.05
C GLN A 335 103.77 -104.96 -5.82
N ALA A 336 103.38 -104.39 -4.68
CA ALA A 336 104.14 -104.51 -3.44
C ALA A 336 104.17 -105.95 -2.91
N THR A 337 103.06 -106.69 -2.96
CA THR A 337 103.03 -108.10 -2.53
C THR A 337 103.80 -109.01 -3.49
N ALA A 338 103.70 -108.78 -4.80
CA ALA A 338 104.53 -109.46 -5.80
C ALA A 338 106.03 -109.23 -5.54
N ALA A 339 106.45 -107.98 -5.34
CA ALA A 339 107.84 -107.65 -5.02
C ALA A 339 108.34 -108.27 -3.71
N THR A 340 107.48 -108.42 -2.68
CA THR A 340 107.86 -109.19 -1.48
C THR A 340 108.01 -110.69 -1.74
N ALA A 341 107.15 -111.28 -2.58
CA ALA A 341 107.25 -112.69 -2.95
C ALA A 341 108.52 -112.98 -3.76
N GLU A 342 108.84 -112.15 -4.76
CA GLU A 342 110.10 -112.23 -5.52
C GLU A 342 111.33 -112.07 -4.61
N ARG A 343 111.30 -111.11 -3.68
CA ARG A 343 112.40 -110.90 -2.72
C ARG A 343 112.59 -112.12 -1.83
N ASP A 344 111.52 -112.75 -1.36
CA ASP A 344 111.61 -113.90 -0.46
C ASP A 344 112.00 -115.19 -1.22
N GLU A 345 111.62 -115.34 -2.49
CA GLU A 345 112.12 -116.39 -3.39
C GLU A 345 113.61 -116.20 -3.76
N LEU A 346 114.09 -114.96 -3.87
CA LEU A 346 115.52 -114.67 -3.96
C LEU A 346 116.24 -114.98 -2.64
N ASN A 347 115.60 -114.72 -1.50
CA ASN A 347 116.17 -114.98 -0.18
C ASN A 347 116.29 -116.48 0.12
N THR A 348 115.35 -117.33 -0.32
CA THR A 348 115.52 -118.80 -0.25
C THR A 348 116.69 -119.26 -1.11
N LYS A 349 116.78 -118.81 -2.38
CA LYS A 349 117.92 -119.13 -3.28
C LYS A 349 119.27 -118.72 -2.70
N VAL A 350 119.37 -117.57 -2.03
CA VAL A 350 120.59 -117.13 -1.32
C VAL A 350 120.90 -118.02 -0.12
N ASN A 351 119.89 -118.46 0.64
CA ASN A 351 120.08 -119.40 1.74
C ASN A 351 120.54 -120.79 1.24
N ASP A 352 119.98 -121.28 0.13
CA ASP A 352 120.40 -122.54 -0.50
C ASP A 352 121.85 -122.46 -1.00
N GLN A 353 122.23 -121.36 -1.64
CA GLN A 353 123.64 -121.09 -1.99
C GLN A 353 124.55 -121.01 -0.76
N ALA A 354 124.08 -120.44 0.35
CA ALA A 354 124.82 -120.41 1.60
C ALA A 354 124.89 -121.79 2.30
N VAL A 355 123.99 -122.73 2.01
CA VAL A 355 124.11 -124.15 2.40
C VAL A 355 125.11 -124.87 1.51
N GLN A 356 125.02 -124.68 0.19
CA GLN A 356 125.95 -125.28 -0.79
C GLN A 356 127.40 -124.82 -0.57
N LEU A 357 127.62 -123.53 -0.30
CA LEU A 357 128.95 -123.00 0.05
C LEU A 357 129.49 -123.57 1.36
N ARG A 358 128.63 -123.83 2.36
CA ARG A 358 129.05 -124.52 3.59
C ARG A 358 129.44 -125.97 3.31
N GLN A 359 128.62 -126.72 2.57
CA GLN A 359 128.92 -128.09 2.15
C GLN A 359 130.23 -128.17 1.34
N LEU A 360 130.45 -127.25 0.40
CA LEU A 360 131.70 -127.13 -0.34
C LEU A 360 132.88 -126.83 0.59
N SER A 361 132.76 -125.84 1.48
CA SER A 361 133.82 -125.50 2.45
C SER A 361 134.16 -126.66 3.38
N GLN A 362 133.15 -127.45 3.78
CA GLN A 362 133.33 -128.65 4.59
C GLN A 362 134.04 -129.75 3.79
N SER A 363 133.64 -130.00 2.54
CA SER A 363 134.34 -130.96 1.67
C SER A 363 135.79 -130.56 1.37
N VAL A 364 136.08 -129.25 1.29
CA VAL A 364 137.45 -128.73 1.16
C VAL A 364 138.24 -128.91 2.47
N ALA A 365 137.63 -128.70 3.63
CA ALA A 365 138.26 -128.97 4.92
C ALA A 365 138.54 -130.47 5.12
N GLU A 366 137.62 -131.35 4.69
CA GLU A 366 137.78 -132.80 4.70
C GLU A 366 138.89 -133.26 3.71
N GLN A 367 138.96 -132.68 2.51
CA GLN A 367 140.06 -132.91 1.57
C GLN A 367 141.39 -132.38 2.08
N GLN A 368 141.42 -131.23 2.77
CA GLN A 368 142.62 -130.69 3.38
C GLN A 368 143.09 -131.57 4.56
N ALA A 369 142.17 -132.07 5.39
CA ALA A 369 142.47 -133.02 6.47
C ALA A 369 143.00 -134.35 5.92
N ALA A 370 142.43 -134.86 4.82
CA ALA A 370 142.93 -136.04 4.12
C ALA A 370 144.31 -135.81 3.50
N LEU A 371 144.58 -134.61 2.95
CA LEU A 371 145.90 -134.24 2.42
C LEU A 371 146.96 -134.05 3.53
N THR A 372 146.58 -133.56 4.71
CA THR A 372 147.50 -133.54 5.86
C THR A 372 147.77 -134.95 6.40
N ALA A 373 146.75 -135.81 6.50
CA ALA A 373 146.94 -137.21 6.89
C ALA A 373 147.84 -137.95 5.89
N LEU A 374 147.63 -137.80 4.58
CA LEU A 374 148.50 -138.36 3.54
C LEU A 374 149.91 -137.76 3.54
N ALA A 375 150.08 -136.51 3.98
CA ALA A 375 151.40 -135.90 4.16
C ALA A 375 152.13 -136.47 5.40
N GLU A 376 151.41 -136.68 6.50
CA GLU A 376 151.91 -137.33 7.72
C GLU A 376 152.26 -138.80 7.46
N GLU A 377 151.41 -139.56 6.77
CA GLU A 377 151.70 -140.93 6.31
C GLU A 377 152.92 -140.97 5.38
N ARG A 378 153.01 -140.05 4.41
CA ARG A 378 154.16 -139.93 3.51
C ARG A 378 155.45 -139.61 4.28
N ASP A 379 155.41 -138.72 5.26
CA ASP A 379 156.60 -138.32 5.99
C ASP A 379 156.97 -139.31 7.11
N ALA A 380 156.01 -140.08 7.64
CA ALA A 380 156.26 -141.30 8.41
C ALA A 380 156.93 -142.38 7.54
N ALA A 381 156.39 -142.66 6.34
CA ALA A 381 156.98 -143.60 5.39
C ALA A 381 158.37 -143.15 4.90
N ARG A 382 158.63 -141.84 4.80
CA ARG A 382 159.98 -141.29 4.56
C ARG A 382 160.88 -141.44 5.78
N ALA A 383 160.38 -141.21 6.99
CA ALA A 383 161.14 -141.47 8.22
C ALA A 383 161.46 -142.97 8.41
N GLU A 384 160.67 -143.88 7.84
CA GLU A 384 161.01 -145.31 7.76
C GLU A 384 161.94 -145.63 6.59
N ALA A 385 161.74 -145.06 5.40
CA ALA A 385 162.67 -145.18 4.28
C ALA A 385 164.07 -144.63 4.61
N ASP A 386 164.16 -143.55 5.38
CA ASP A 386 165.43 -142.98 5.87
C ASP A 386 165.99 -143.70 7.11
N ARG A 387 165.21 -144.57 7.77
CA ARG A 387 165.73 -145.54 8.75
C ARG A 387 166.29 -146.79 8.04
N ALA A 388 165.58 -147.31 7.03
CA ALA A 388 166.05 -148.38 6.15
C ALA A 388 167.32 -147.96 5.38
N ARG A 389 167.35 -146.73 4.83
CA ARG A 389 168.56 -146.17 4.21
C ARG A 389 169.71 -146.08 5.20
N ARG A 390 169.52 -145.57 6.42
CA ARG A 390 170.60 -145.55 7.43
C ARG A 390 171.13 -146.94 7.81
N GLN A 391 170.31 -148.01 7.70
CA GLN A 391 170.79 -149.39 7.83
C GLN A 391 171.59 -149.85 6.58
N ILE A 392 171.14 -149.48 5.38
CA ILE A 392 171.84 -149.79 4.11
C ILE A 392 173.15 -149.00 3.96
N ASP A 393 173.18 -147.74 4.37
CA ASP A 393 174.34 -146.84 4.32
C ASP A 393 175.45 -147.31 5.28
N GLN A 394 175.10 -147.86 6.44
CA GLN A 394 176.05 -148.55 7.33
C GLN A 394 176.65 -149.81 6.69
N LEU A 395 175.88 -150.52 5.85
CA LEU A 395 176.38 -151.66 5.09
C LEU A 395 177.29 -151.23 3.92
N THR A 396 176.96 -150.10 3.28
CA THR A 396 177.57 -149.62 2.03
C THR A 396 178.82 -148.76 2.28
N HIS A 397 178.96 -148.13 3.45
CA HIS A 397 180.17 -147.41 3.86
C HIS A 397 181.44 -148.29 3.94
N ASN A 398 181.31 -149.61 3.82
CA ASN A 398 182.44 -150.54 3.75
C ASN A 398 183.05 -150.66 2.34
N THR A 399 182.45 -150.05 1.30
CA THR A 399 182.93 -150.13 -0.10
C THR A 399 182.69 -148.86 -0.91
N LEU A 400 183.76 -148.14 -1.26
CA LEU A 400 183.88 -147.18 -2.41
C LEU A 400 182.87 -146.00 -2.40
N SER A 401 183.21 -144.73 -2.14
CA SER A 401 184.35 -143.89 -2.53
C SER A 401 184.54 -143.69 -4.05
N SER A 402 183.86 -142.69 -4.65
CA SER A 402 184.52 -141.55 -5.34
C SER A 402 183.56 -140.56 -6.08
N ASN A 403 183.99 -139.28 -6.09
CA ASN A 403 183.87 -138.22 -7.10
C ASN A 403 182.55 -137.67 -7.74
N PHE A 404 182.18 -136.48 -7.24
CA PHE A 404 182.01 -135.17 -7.95
C PHE A 404 180.73 -134.77 -8.79
N PRO A 405 180.36 -133.44 -8.82
CA PRO A 405 179.11 -132.85 -9.36
C PRO A 405 179.44 -131.85 -10.55
N PRO A 406 178.85 -130.65 -10.85
CA PRO A 406 177.68 -129.88 -10.30
C PRO A 406 176.79 -129.02 -11.27
N GLY A 407 175.71 -128.43 -10.73
CA GLY A 407 175.07 -127.16 -11.20
C GLY A 407 173.73 -127.26 -11.97
N GLY A 408 172.84 -126.23 -12.02
CA GLY A 408 172.73 -124.99 -11.23
C GLY A 408 171.98 -123.80 -11.92
N ARG A 409 171.43 -122.83 -11.14
CA ARG A 409 171.01 -121.42 -11.51
C ARG A 409 169.76 -121.26 -12.43
N MET A 410 169.06 -120.10 -12.61
CA MET A 410 168.83 -118.80 -11.90
C MET A 410 167.70 -117.94 -12.59
N SER A 411 167.17 -116.91 -11.90
CA SER A 411 166.69 -115.58 -12.41
C SER A 411 165.43 -115.33 -13.30
N GLY A 412 164.81 -114.14 -13.11
CA GLY A 412 163.98 -113.36 -14.07
C GLY A 412 162.45 -113.34 -13.82
N GLY A 413 161.65 -112.29 -14.11
CA GLY A 413 161.93 -110.86 -14.41
C GLY A 413 160.99 -110.22 -15.47
N GLY A 414 160.28 -109.10 -15.18
CA GLY A 414 159.67 -108.21 -16.21
C GLY A 414 158.26 -107.60 -15.95
N HIS A 415 158.03 -106.38 -16.48
CA HIS A 415 156.73 -105.71 -16.73
C HIS A 415 156.62 -105.34 -18.23
N PRO A 416 155.45 -104.92 -18.79
CA PRO A 416 155.20 -103.46 -18.97
C PRO A 416 153.73 -102.96 -19.06
N GLY A 417 153.51 -101.65 -18.86
CA GLY A 417 152.76 -100.78 -19.82
C GLY A 417 151.26 -100.41 -19.64
N PRO A 418 150.93 -99.21 -19.10
CA PRO A 418 149.68 -98.42 -19.32
C PRO A 418 149.87 -97.38 -20.48
N PRO A 419 149.05 -96.31 -20.76
CA PRO A 419 147.79 -95.73 -20.19
C PRO A 419 146.72 -95.49 -21.33
N PRO A 420 145.90 -94.39 -21.49
CA PRO A 420 145.35 -93.33 -20.60
C PRO A 420 143.81 -93.00 -20.78
N GLY A 421 143.24 -92.08 -19.96
CA GLY A 421 142.01 -91.32 -20.32
C GLY A 421 141.19 -90.62 -19.20
N VAL A 422 141.21 -89.28 -19.14
CA VAL A 422 140.38 -88.34 -18.32
C VAL A 422 140.53 -86.91 -18.93
N PRO A 423 139.89 -85.79 -18.48
CA PRO A 423 138.72 -85.51 -17.61
C PRO A 423 137.73 -84.55 -18.38
N PRO A 424 137.26 -83.33 -17.97
CA PRO A 424 136.92 -82.70 -16.67
C PRO A 424 135.58 -81.87 -16.62
N THR A 425 135.32 -81.25 -15.46
CA THR A 425 134.60 -79.94 -15.23
C THR A 425 133.12 -79.74 -15.60
N GLY A 426 132.38 -79.06 -14.70
CA GLY A 426 131.10 -78.41 -15.00
C GLY A 426 130.33 -77.97 -13.74
N ALA A 427 130.17 -76.66 -13.53
CA ALA A 427 129.36 -76.07 -12.45
C ALA A 427 128.36 -75.05 -13.07
N PRO A 428 127.83 -74.04 -12.36
CA PRO A 428 126.69 -74.14 -11.46
C PRO A 428 125.50 -73.26 -11.88
N GLY A 429 124.39 -73.34 -11.12
CA GLY A 429 123.22 -72.45 -11.25
C GLY A 429 122.11 -73.00 -12.15
N THR A 430 120.92 -72.38 -12.19
CA THR A 430 120.48 -71.15 -11.52
C THR A 430 119.05 -71.30 -11.00
N ALA A 431 118.74 -70.67 -9.86
CA ALA A 431 117.37 -70.26 -9.55
C ALA A 431 117.02 -69.03 -10.41
N PRO A 432 115.75 -68.86 -10.81
CA PRO A 432 114.81 -68.15 -9.94
C PRO A 432 113.39 -68.79 -9.95
N ALA A 433 112.38 -68.37 -9.17
CA ALA A 433 112.34 -67.35 -8.11
C ALA A 433 111.38 -67.79 -6.99
N PRO A 434 111.66 -67.49 -5.70
CA PRO A 434 110.61 -67.40 -4.69
C PRO A 434 109.80 -66.10 -4.87
N GLY A 435 108.49 -66.15 -4.60
CA GLY A 435 107.51 -65.08 -4.94
C GLY A 435 106.72 -64.49 -3.77
N MET A 436 107.42 -63.98 -2.75
CA MET A 436 106.93 -63.00 -1.76
C MET A 436 107.88 -61.78 -1.80
N PRO A 437 107.55 -60.59 -1.26
CA PRO A 437 106.30 -60.07 -0.66
C PRO A 437 105.86 -58.83 -1.52
N PRO A 438 105.60 -57.59 -1.02
CA PRO A 438 104.89 -57.04 0.17
C PRO A 438 103.58 -56.32 -0.27
N GLY A 439 102.80 -55.54 0.52
CA GLY A 439 102.87 -55.05 1.90
C GLY A 439 101.69 -54.08 2.21
N PRO A 440 101.61 -53.48 3.42
CA PRO A 440 100.46 -52.66 3.89
C PRO A 440 100.84 -51.16 4.10
N PRO A 441 100.09 -50.30 4.86
CA PRO A 441 98.66 -50.41 5.25
C PRO A 441 97.63 -49.28 4.93
N PRO A 442 97.92 -47.97 4.77
CA PRO A 442 97.46 -47.05 5.83
C PRO A 442 96.49 -45.89 5.44
N ILE A 443 95.66 -45.50 6.42
CA ILE A 443 94.89 -44.23 6.58
C ILE A 443 93.68 -44.07 5.62
N GLY A 444 92.51 -43.57 6.04
CA GLY A 444 92.02 -43.17 7.38
C GLY A 444 90.85 -44.04 7.85
N GLY A 445 90.40 -43.97 9.10
CA GLY A 445 90.55 -42.87 10.06
C GLY A 445 89.18 -42.23 10.29
N PRO A 446 88.47 -42.54 11.39
CA PRO A 446 87.08 -42.17 11.58
C PRO A 446 86.93 -40.74 12.09
N PHE A 447 85.82 -40.09 11.75
CA PHE A 447 85.27 -39.01 12.58
C PHE A 447 83.75 -39.07 12.69
N PRO A 448 83.21 -39.63 13.79
CA PRO A 448 81.93 -39.20 14.32
C PRO A 448 82.08 -37.82 14.96
N GLY A 449 81.17 -36.89 14.69
CA GLY A 449 81.19 -35.55 15.28
C GLY A 449 80.06 -34.66 14.72
N GLY A 450 79.08 -34.22 15.51
CA GLY A 450 78.85 -34.60 16.90
C GLY A 450 77.52 -34.06 17.45
N THR A 451 77.00 -34.73 18.48
CA THR A 451 76.09 -34.14 19.48
C THR A 451 76.85 -33.04 20.24
N PRO A 452 76.21 -31.95 20.73
CA PRO A 452 75.20 -32.07 21.80
C PRO A 452 74.05 -31.03 21.76
N ALA A 453 73.38 -30.87 22.91
CA ALA A 453 72.48 -29.76 23.30
C ALA A 453 71.00 -29.80 22.80
N ARG A 454 70.22 -30.63 23.51
CA ARG A 454 68.91 -30.25 24.11
C ARG A 454 69.05 -28.93 24.91
N PRO A 455 67.96 -28.21 25.33
CA PRO A 455 66.53 -28.53 25.16
C PRO A 455 65.65 -27.35 24.67
N GLY A 456 64.39 -27.62 24.30
CA GLY A 456 63.39 -26.57 24.08
C GLY A 456 62.00 -27.12 23.69
N ALA A 457 61.00 -26.88 24.54
CA ALA A 457 59.57 -27.17 24.31
C ALA A 457 58.73 -26.47 25.40
N PRO A 458 57.39 -26.28 25.24
CA PRO A 458 56.61 -26.16 24.01
C PRO A 458 55.77 -24.86 23.95
N VAL A 459 55.23 -24.49 22.78
CA VAL A 459 54.05 -23.60 22.71
C VAL A 459 53.17 -24.01 21.51
N PRO A 460 51.88 -24.35 21.70
CA PRO A 460 50.94 -24.53 20.60
C PRO A 460 50.31 -23.20 20.18
N LEU A 461 50.07 -23.03 18.88
CA LEU A 461 49.35 -21.88 18.31
C LEU A 461 47.88 -22.23 18.09
N GLY A 462 46.97 -21.27 18.34
CA GLY A 462 45.60 -21.29 17.82
C GLY A 462 44.52 -21.87 18.75
N ALA A 463 43.79 -20.97 19.40
CA ALA A 463 42.42 -21.19 19.86
C ALA A 463 41.55 -20.01 19.36
N PRO A 464 40.29 -20.23 18.93
CA PRO A 464 39.46 -19.19 18.34
C PRO A 464 38.82 -18.24 19.36
N VAL A 465 38.50 -17.03 18.94
CA VAL A 465 37.84 -15.99 19.74
C VAL A 465 36.31 -16.05 19.57
N PRO A 466 35.51 -16.12 20.65
CA PRO A 466 34.06 -15.92 20.58
C PRO A 466 33.67 -14.44 20.78
N ASN A 467 32.90 -13.88 19.84
CA ASN A 467 32.26 -12.56 20.00
C ASN A 467 30.97 -12.66 20.84
N PRO A 468 30.71 -11.74 21.79
CA PRO A 468 29.42 -11.61 22.47
C PRO A 468 28.50 -10.54 21.84
N PRO A 469 27.27 -10.89 21.44
CA PRO A 469 26.16 -9.95 21.18
C PRO A 469 25.35 -9.64 22.47
N PRO A 470 24.41 -8.66 22.47
CA PRO A 470 24.45 -7.61 23.50
C PRO A 470 23.41 -7.70 24.63
N ALA A 471 23.61 -6.85 25.64
CA ALA A 471 22.72 -6.69 26.79
C ALA A 471 21.46 -5.84 26.46
N PRO A 472 20.30 -6.12 27.11
CA PRO A 472 19.07 -5.36 26.91
C PRO A 472 18.95 -4.15 27.85
N ASN A 473 18.98 -2.94 27.28
CA ASN A 473 18.25 -1.78 27.83
C ASN A 473 16.84 -1.77 27.20
N GLY A 474 15.77 -1.31 27.85
CA GLY A 474 15.66 -0.77 29.20
C GLY A 474 14.34 0.01 29.33
N THR A 475 13.27 -0.64 29.79
CA THR A 475 11.91 -0.08 29.82
C THR A 475 11.58 0.60 31.14
N PRO A 476 11.32 1.93 31.17
CA PRO A 476 10.76 2.60 32.35
C PRO A 476 9.24 2.38 32.48
N ALA A 477 8.75 2.46 33.70
CA ALA A 477 7.39 2.11 34.12
C ALA A 477 6.26 2.86 33.40
N SER A 478 5.16 2.15 33.15
CA SER A 478 3.82 2.73 32.98
C SER A 478 3.03 2.51 34.28
N THR A 479 2.62 3.59 34.95
CA THR A 479 1.75 3.53 36.13
C THR A 479 0.78 4.70 36.16
N THR A 480 -0.46 4.39 36.55
CA THR A 480 -1.50 5.29 37.09
C THR A 480 -1.96 6.50 36.27
N GLY A 481 -3.18 6.38 35.71
CA GLY A 481 -4.27 7.24 36.17
C GLY A 481 -4.98 8.11 35.12
N GLY A 482 -6.30 8.25 35.27
CA GLY A 482 -7.10 9.32 34.66
C GLY A 482 -8.10 8.91 33.59
N HIS A 483 -9.35 8.64 33.99
CA HIS A 483 -10.50 8.87 33.10
C HIS A 483 -10.82 10.38 33.07
N PRO A 484 -11.23 10.92 31.92
CA PRO A 484 -12.12 12.08 31.87
C PRO A 484 -13.52 11.68 31.36
N ALA A 485 -14.56 12.24 31.98
CA ALA A 485 -15.94 12.20 31.47
C ALA A 485 -16.17 13.31 30.43
N PRO A 486 -17.18 13.21 29.55
CA PRO A 486 -17.46 14.24 28.56
C PRO A 486 -18.23 15.43 29.15
N GLY A 487 -17.89 16.65 28.71
CA GLY A 487 -18.67 17.87 28.98
C GLY A 487 -17.81 19.12 29.16
N GLY A 488 -17.88 20.05 28.20
CA GLY A 488 -17.20 21.34 28.29
C GLY A 488 -17.34 22.15 26.99
N ASN A 489 -18.14 23.22 27.03
CA ASN A 489 -18.23 24.17 25.91
C ASN A 489 -16.95 25.02 25.82
N PRO A 490 -16.43 25.32 24.63
CA PRO A 490 -15.47 26.40 24.46
C PRO A 490 -16.17 27.76 24.61
N PRO A 491 -15.60 28.74 25.34
CA PRO A 491 -16.09 30.12 25.37
C PRO A 491 -15.64 30.91 24.13
N ASP A 492 -16.40 31.93 23.78
CA ASP A 492 -16.10 32.84 22.66
C ASP A 492 -15.02 33.88 23.05
N GLN A 493 -13.92 33.88 22.29
CA GLN A 493 -12.86 34.90 22.22
C GLN A 493 -11.87 34.48 21.11
N GLY A 494 -11.26 35.39 20.34
CA GLY A 494 -11.41 36.84 20.37
C GLY A 494 -10.16 37.55 19.82
N ARG A 495 -10.06 37.66 18.50
CA ARG A 495 -9.20 38.63 17.75
C ARG A 495 -7.70 38.68 18.12
N SER A 496 -6.84 38.17 17.22
CA SER A 496 -5.89 38.99 16.43
C SER A 496 -4.77 38.16 15.80
N LEU A 497 -4.67 38.19 14.47
CA LEU A 497 -3.42 37.94 13.74
C LEU A 497 -3.36 38.86 12.51
N ASN A 498 -2.12 39.20 12.14
CA ASN A 498 -1.80 40.25 11.19
C ASN A 498 -2.18 39.89 9.74
N GLY A 499 -2.40 40.90 8.91
CA GLY A 499 -2.49 40.72 7.47
C GLY A 499 -1.14 40.43 6.82
N VAL A 500 -1.19 39.84 5.63
CA VAL A 500 -0.11 39.83 4.65
C VAL A 500 -0.77 40.17 3.33
N ASP A 501 -0.43 41.31 2.75
CA ASP A 501 -0.86 41.66 1.40
C ASP A 501 -0.24 40.68 0.40
N TRP A 502 -1.09 40.03 -0.40
CA TRP A 502 -0.67 39.34 -1.61
C TRP A 502 -1.11 40.18 -2.80
N GLU A 503 -0.16 40.98 -3.31
CA GLU A 503 -0.28 41.62 -4.60
C GLU A 503 -0.39 40.53 -5.68
N ASP A 504 -1.27 40.74 -6.68
CA ASP A 504 -1.45 39.84 -7.82
C ASP A 504 -0.98 40.52 -9.12
N PRO A 505 0.27 40.28 -9.55
CA PRO A 505 0.77 40.75 -10.83
C PRO A 505 1.05 39.58 -11.78
N LEU A 506 0.15 39.31 -12.75
CA LEU A 506 0.50 38.76 -14.08
C LEU A 506 -0.70 38.65 -15.05
N PHE A 507 -1.08 39.77 -15.70
CA PHE A 507 -1.70 39.69 -17.03
C PHE A 507 -1.40 40.95 -17.87
N THR A 508 -0.42 40.85 -18.77
CA THR A 508 0.01 41.94 -19.66
C THR A 508 0.10 41.49 -21.12
N GLY A 509 -0.98 41.72 -21.87
CA GLY A 509 -0.99 41.73 -23.34
C GLY A 509 -0.68 40.39 -24.06
N PRO A 510 -0.44 40.44 -25.38
CA PRO A 510 -0.50 41.63 -26.26
C PRO A 510 -1.93 42.16 -26.47
#